data_AF-A0A7W5WXP8-F1
#
_entry.id   AF-A0A7W5WXP8-F1
#
_cell.length_a   1.000
_cell.length_b   1.000
_cell.length_c   1.000
_cell.angle_alpha   90.00
_cell.angle_beta   90.00
_cell.angle_gamma   90.00
#
_symmetry.space_group_name_H-M   'P 1'
#
loop_
_entity.id
_entity.type
_entity.pdbx_description
1 polymer ?
#
loop_
_entity_poly.entity_id
_entity_poly.type
_entity_poly.pdbx_seq_one_letter_code
_entity_poly.pdbx_strand_id
1 'polypeptide(L)' 'MTNAELVQLRIRVIALENLMIAVLAEGSDRQLQVAREMADYISPRPGFTHHPLTIRAADHMADLVSRAVHFRKVQPQ' A
#
# COMPACT_ATOMS: atom_id res chain seq x y z
N MET A 1 -13.89 8.85 19.06
CA MET A 1 -14.30 7.73 18.19
C MET A 1 -14.85 6.64 19.06
N THR A 2 -16.03 6.13 18.74
CA THR A 2 -16.61 4.95 19.39
C THR A 2 -15.95 3.68 18.82
N ASN A 3 -15.97 2.58 19.57
CA ASN A 3 -15.40 1.30 19.10
C ASN A 3 -16.06 0.85 17.77
N ALA A 4 -17.36 1.10 17.61
CA ALA A 4 -18.10 0.77 16.39
C ALA A 4 -17.60 1.53 15.16
N GLU A 5 -17.30 2.82 15.30
CA GLU A 5 -16.72 3.63 14.22
C GLU A 5 -15.32 3.14 13.82
N LEU A 6 -14.51 2.75 14.80
CA LEU A 6 -13.16 2.23 14.54
C LEU A 6 -13.21 0.87 13.82
N VAL A 7 -14.13 -0.01 14.21
CA VAL A 7 -14.37 -1.29 13.52
C VAL A 7 -14.80 -1.07 12.08
N GLN A 8 -15.75 -0.16 11.84
CA GLN A 8 -16.22 0.19 10.50
C GLN A 8 -15.09 0.77 9.63
N LEU A 9 -14.26 1.66 10.19
CA LEU A 9 -13.11 2.20 9.49
C LEU A 9 -12.10 1.10 9.13
N ARG A 10 -11.83 0.17 10.05
CA ARG A 10 -10.93 -0.97 9.80
C ARG A 10 -11.43 -1.86 8.66
N ILE A 11 -12.73 -2.17 8.63
CA ILE A 11 -13.33 -2.95 7.54
C ILE A 11 -13.14 -2.25 6.20
N ARG A 12 -13.39 -0.93 6.14
CA ARG A 12 -13.22 -0.13 4.91
C ARG A 12 -11.77 -0.09 4.45
N VAL A 13 -10.81 0.05 5.37
CA VAL A 13 -9.37 0.04 5.04
C VAL A 13 -8.96 -1.31 4.46
N ILE A 14 -9.37 -2.42 5.09
CA ILE A 14 -9.09 -3.77 4.57
C ILE A 14 -9.65 -3.95 3.15
N ALA A 15 -10.88 -3.48 2.90
CA ALA A 15 -11.49 -3.56 1.57
C ALA A 15 -10.70 -2.74 0.54
N LEU A 16 -10.30 -1.51 0.90
CA LEU A 16 -9.52 -0.63 0.02
C LEU A 16 -8.13 -1.20 -0.28
N GLU A 17 -7.45 -1.81 0.70
CA GLU A 17 -6.16 -2.46 0.50
C GLU A 17 -6.25 -3.60 -0.52
N ASN A 18 -7.27 -4.46 -0.39
CA ASN A 18 -7.48 -5.57 -1.33
C ASN A 18 -7.86 -5.08 -2.73
N LEU A 19 -8.68 -4.03 -2.84
CA LEU A 19 -8.98 -3.41 -4.13
C LEU A 19 -7.72 -2.80 -4.77
N MET A 20 -6.87 -2.13 -3.99
CA MET A 20 -5.61 -1.59 -4.50
C MET A 20 -4.66 -2.69 -4.97
N ILE A 21 -4.61 -3.82 -4.27
CA ILE A 21 -3.83 -5.00 -4.71
C ILE A 21 -4.33 -5.50 -6.07
N ALA A 22 -5.64 -5.64 -6.23
CA ALA A 22 -6.23 -6.09 -7.51
C ALA A 22 -5.93 -5.08 -8.64
N VAL A 23 -6.14 -3.79 -8.39
CA VAL A 23 -5.84 -2.73 -9.37
C VAL A 23 -4.36 -2.70 -9.75
N LEU A 24 -3.45 -2.85 -8.79
CA LEU A 24 -2.01 -2.88 -9.05
C LEU A 24 -1.59 -4.16 -9.79
N ALA A 25 -2.24 -5.29 -9.52
CA ALA A 25 -1.93 -6.56 -10.18
C ALA A 25 -2.26 -6.53 -11.68
N GLU A 26 -3.33 -5.83 -12.08
CA GLU A 26 -3.69 -5.58 -13.48
C GLU A 26 -2.84 -4.47 -14.12
N GLY A 27 -2.07 -3.74 -13.31
CA GLY A 27 -1.20 -2.65 -13.77
C GLY A 27 0.05 -3.14 -14.51
N SER A 28 0.55 -2.27 -15.39
CA SER A 28 1.86 -2.45 -16.02
C SER A 28 3.01 -2.41 -15.00
N ASP A 29 4.16 -2.97 -15.36
CA ASP A 29 5.35 -2.91 -14.51
C ASP A 29 5.78 -1.47 -14.21
N ARG A 30 5.55 -0.51 -15.13
CA ARG A 30 5.79 0.92 -14.85
C ARG A 30 4.85 1.44 -13.76
N GLN A 31 3.56 1.07 -13.76
CA GLN A 31 2.63 1.49 -12.71
C GLN A 31 3.01 0.91 -11.35
N LEU A 32 3.45 -0.34 -11.30
CA LEU A 32 4.01 -0.95 -10.08
C LEU A 32 5.27 -0.20 -9.60
N GLN A 33 6.15 0.20 -10.53
CA GLN A 33 7.34 0.97 -10.19
C GLN A 33 7.01 2.37 -9.66
N VAL A 34 6.05 3.09 -10.26
CA VAL A 34 5.57 4.38 -9.73
C VAL A 34 5.05 4.23 -8.31
N ALA A 35 4.31 3.16 -8.00
CA ALA A 35 3.81 2.92 -6.65
C ALA A 35 4.94 2.73 -5.63
N ARG A 36 6.05 2.08 -6.02
CA ARG A 36 7.27 1.97 -5.19
C ARG A 36 7.95 3.32 -5.00
N GLU A 37 8.11 4.09 -6.09
CA GLU A 37 8.68 5.44 -6.05
C GLU A 37 7.88 6.36 -5.12
N MET A 38 6.55 6.21 -5.08
CA MET A 38 5.70 6.96 -4.15
C MET A 38 5.93 6.57 -2.69
N ALA A 39 6.19 5.29 -2.39
CA ALA A 39 6.55 4.84 -1.05
C ALA A 39 7.90 5.44 -0.60
N ASP A 40 8.88 5.45 -1.50
CA ASP A 40 10.19 6.07 -1.25
C ASP A 40 10.06 7.59 -1.07
N TYR A 41 9.18 8.24 -1.83
CA TYR A 41 8.97 9.69 -1.78
C TYR A 41 8.41 10.17 -0.43
N ILE A 42 7.47 9.41 0.15
CA ILE A 42 6.88 9.75 1.46
C ILE A 42 7.73 9.29 2.64
N SER A 43 8.73 8.43 2.39
CA SER A 43 9.71 8.04 3.40
C SER A 43 10.55 9.25 3.82
N PRO A 44 10.96 9.34 5.10
CA PRO A 44 11.76 10.47 5.56
C PRO A 44 13.08 10.54 4.80
N ARG A 45 13.39 11.72 4.25
CA ARG A 45 14.66 11.97 3.58
C ARG A 45 15.79 12.12 4.60
N PRO A 46 17.03 11.72 4.26
CA PRO A 46 18.18 12.01 5.09
C PRO A 46 18.24 13.50 5.45
N GLY A 47 18.37 13.81 6.75
CA GLY A 47 18.41 15.18 7.26
C GLY A 47 17.06 15.79 7.67
N PHE A 48 15.95 15.07 7.52
CA PHE A 48 14.63 15.48 8.04
C PHE A 48 14.22 14.60 9.23
N THR A 49 13.41 15.15 10.15
CA THR A 49 12.90 14.39 11.29
C THR A 49 12.07 13.19 10.81
N HIS A 50 12.51 11.99 11.16
CA HIS A 50 11.80 10.76 10.88
C HIS A 50 10.45 10.76 11.61
N HIS A 51 9.35 10.88 10.88
CA HIS A 51 8.02 10.73 11.47
C HIS A 51 7.61 9.25 11.43
N PRO A 52 7.40 8.57 12.58
CA PRO A 52 7.12 7.13 12.60
C PRO A 52 5.92 6.71 11.75
N LEU A 53 4.92 7.60 11.59
CA LEU A 53 3.75 7.29 10.76
C LEU A 53 4.05 7.30 9.26
N THR A 54 4.97 8.13 8.77
CA THR A 54 5.28 8.16 7.32
C THR A 54 6.15 6.99 6.91
N ILE A 55 7.04 6.54 7.82
CA ILE A 55 7.78 5.27 7.65
C ILE A 55 6.82 4.11 7.51
N ARG A 56 5.90 3.95 8.47
CA ARG A 56 4.90 2.87 8.42
C ARG A 56 4.02 2.96 7.17
N ALA A 57 3.64 4.16 6.75
CA ALA A 57 2.87 4.34 5.53
C ALA A 57 3.64 3.88 4.28
N ALA A 58 4.93 4.23 4.18
CA ALA A 58 5.79 3.76 3.09
C ALA A 58 5.93 2.23 3.09
N ASP A 59 6.16 1.62 4.26
CA ASP A 59 6.25 0.16 4.40
C ASP A 59 4.96 -0.52 3.94
N HIS A 60 3.80 0.01 4.34
CA HIS A 60 2.49 -0.49 3.89
C HIS A 60 2.31 -0.37 2.38
N MET A 61 2.73 0.74 1.76
CA MET A 61 2.67 0.89 0.30
C MET A 61 3.56 -0.13 -0.42
N ALA A 62 4.78 -0.38 0.08
CA ALA A 62 5.68 -1.38 -0.49
C ALA A 62 5.13 -2.81 -0.36
N ASP A 63 4.44 -3.12 0.76
CA ASP A 63 3.75 -4.39 0.97
C ASP A 63 2.60 -4.60 -0.03
N LEU A 64 1.75 -3.58 -0.25
CA LEU A 64 0.66 -3.64 -1.23
C LEU A 64 1.17 -3.97 -2.63
N VAL A 65 2.27 -3.34 -3.08
CA VAL A 65 2.88 -3.63 -4.39
C VAL A 65 3.41 -5.07 -4.44
N SER A 66 4.03 -5.54 -3.35
CA SER A 66 4.58 -6.90 -3.27
C SER A 66 3.48 -7.96 -3.33
N ARG A 67 2.37 -7.71 -2.63
CA ARG A 67 1.15 -8.54 -2.67
C ARG A 67 0.47 -8.51 -4.03
N ALA A 68 0.43 -7.38 -4.71
CA ALA A 68 -0.08 -7.27 -6.08
C ALA A 68 0.74 -8.11 -7.08
N VAL A 69 2.07 -8.02 -7.00
CA VAL A 69 2.98 -8.86 -7.82
C VAL A 69 2.77 -10.34 -7.55
N HIS A 70 2.57 -10.73 -6.28
CA HIS A 70 2.27 -12.12 -5.95
C HIS A 70 0.89 -12.54 -6.46
N PHE A 71 -0.14 -11.71 -6.26
CA PHE A 71 -1.51 -11.96 -6.72
C PHE A 71 -1.55 -12.18 -8.23
N ARG A 72 -0.86 -11.33 -9.01
CA ARG A 72 -0.70 -11.47 -10.47
C ARG A 72 -0.10 -12.82 -10.89
N LYS A 73 0.81 -13.39 -10.08
CA LYS A 73 1.46 -14.68 -10.38
C LYS A 73 0.57 -15.89 -10.07
N VAL A 74 -0.36 -15.77 -9.13
CA VAL A 74 -1.23 -16.87 -8.70
C VAL A 74 -2.59 -16.87 -9.42
N GLN A 75 -2.94 -15.78 -10.10
CA GLN A 75 -4.12 -15.75 -10.96
C GLN A 75 -3.94 -16.71 -12.16
N PRO A 76 -4.88 -17.64 -12.41
CA PRO A 76 -4.89 -18.41 -13.65
C PRO A 76 -5.17 -17.47 -14.83
N GLN A 77 -4.40 -17.63 -15.92
CA GLN A 77 -4.57 -16.87 -17.17
C GLN A 77 -5.87 -17.23 -17.88
#